data_AF-A0A524FGR7-F1
#
_entry.id   AF-A0A524FGR7-F1
#
_cell.length_a   1.000
_cell.length_b   1.000
_cell.length_c   1.000
_cell.angle_alpha   90.00
_cell.angle_beta   90.00
_cell.angle_gamma   90.00
#
_symmetry.space_group_name_H-M   'P 1'
#
loop_
_entity.id
_entity.type
_entity.pdbx_description
1 polymer ?
#
loop_
_entity_poly.entity_id
_entity_poly.type
_entity_poly.pdbx_seq_one_letter_code
_entity_poly.pdbx_strand_id
1 'polypeptide(L)'
;MANEIEIITMILTINTILMVIGGIIFAFACFRQRNLLLWMPIFVFLAIGNFFFTYQFVDYLYQLIAYSLFGVAAIFTFNAAFMEYYKLFIKQNNQKSQAANSMSVFLAIMPIIIGFQIFVLSILISAIIMLLRIYIKTRSPSRFLFMLSILAATIAMFFISLDSFGVEWAFILGNIIVTSYMSVLVVTAIVALLEQEITGTMDEKNTLKDKYSHDLGNILHSISITYELIKDKKISEKELKELYDLLKNKISEASDLVKEIRKL
;
A
#
# COMPACT_ATOMS: atom_id res chain seq x y z
N MET A 1 -33.20 15.39 20.04
CA MET A 1 -32.93 14.07 20.66
C MET A 1 -33.34 12.88 19.79
N ALA A 2 -34.63 12.55 19.57
CA ALA A 2 -34.99 11.32 18.81
C ALA A 2 -34.39 11.29 17.38
N ASN A 3 -34.54 12.37 16.61
CA ASN A 3 -33.96 12.45 15.25
C ASN A 3 -32.42 12.42 15.23
N GLU A 4 -31.74 12.93 16.27
CA GLU A 4 -30.27 12.95 16.33
C GLU A 4 -29.71 11.55 16.56
N ILE A 5 -30.34 10.79 17.47
CA ILE A 5 -29.97 9.40 17.74
C ILE A 5 -30.16 8.54 16.49
N GLU A 6 -31.24 8.76 15.73
CA GLU A 6 -31.48 8.07 14.45
C GLU A 6 -30.40 8.39 13.42
N ILE A 7 -30.05 9.67 13.24
CA ILE A 7 -29.00 10.10 12.31
C ILE A 7 -27.65 9.47 12.70
N ILE A 8 -27.29 9.51 13.98
CA ILE A 8 -26.04 8.92 14.46
C ILE A 8 -26.06 7.41 14.21
N THR A 9 -27.13 6.71 14.58
CA THR A 9 -27.24 5.26 14.39
C THR A 9 -27.11 4.87 12.92
N MET A 10 -27.68 5.67 12.01
CA MET A 10 -27.51 5.50 10.57
C MET A 10 -26.04 5.64 10.15
N ILE A 11 -25.33 6.67 10.63
CA ILE A 11 -23.89 6.88 10.37
C ILE A 11 -23.06 5.69 10.87
N LEU A 12 -23.32 5.21 12.08
CA LEU A 12 -22.63 4.07 12.68
C LEU A 12 -22.85 2.77 11.87
N THR A 13 -24.07 2.56 11.40
CA THR A 13 -24.42 1.41 10.56
C THR A 13 -23.68 1.47 9.22
N ILE A 14 -23.64 2.66 8.59
CA ILE A 14 -22.87 2.87 7.36
C ILE A 14 -21.38 2.58 7.58
N ASN A 15 -20.80 3.07 8.68
CA ASN A 15 -19.39 2.81 9.02
C ASN A 15 -19.09 1.32 9.20
N THR A 16 -20.01 0.58 9.82
CA THR A 16 -19.91 -0.88 9.97
C THR A 16 -19.92 -1.58 8.61
N ILE A 17 -20.85 -1.22 7.72
CA ILE A 17 -20.93 -1.79 6.37
C ILE A 17 -19.66 -1.49 5.57
N LEU A 18 -19.20 -0.22 5.59
CA LEU A 18 -17.97 0.19 4.92
C LEU A 18 -16.76 -0.61 5.39
N MET A 19 -16.65 -0.88 6.69
CA MET A 19 -15.53 -1.63 7.23
C MET A 19 -15.58 -3.13 6.92
N VAL A 20 -16.78 -3.72 6.86
CA VAL A 20 -16.93 -5.10 6.40
C VAL A 20 -16.53 -5.22 4.93
N ILE A 21 -17.05 -4.34 4.06
CA ILE A 21 -16.70 -4.31 2.62
C ILE A 21 -15.21 -4.05 2.44
N GLY A 22 -14.66 -3.04 3.11
CA GLY A 22 -13.24 -2.70 3.10
C GLY A 22 -12.37 -3.85 3.56
N GLY A 23 -12.77 -4.55 4.63
CA GLY A 23 -12.07 -5.73 5.13
C GLY A 23 -12.04 -6.88 4.12
N ILE A 24 -13.13 -7.14 3.40
CA ILE A 24 -13.19 -8.17 2.35
C ILE A 24 -12.26 -7.81 1.19
N ILE A 25 -12.34 -6.57 0.68
CA ILE A 25 -11.50 -6.09 -0.41
C ILE A 25 -10.02 -6.13 0.00
N PHE A 26 -9.70 -5.68 1.22
CA PHE A 26 -8.34 -5.65 1.73
C PHE A 26 -7.79 -7.06 1.99
N ALA A 27 -8.61 -8.00 2.45
CA ALA A 27 -8.22 -9.40 2.57
C ALA A 27 -7.83 -9.98 1.20
N PHE A 28 -8.61 -9.71 0.16
CA PHE A 28 -8.26 -10.08 -1.21
C PHE A 28 -6.93 -9.45 -1.66
N ALA A 29 -6.69 -8.17 -1.33
CA ALA A 29 -5.42 -7.51 -1.58
C ALA A 29 -4.24 -8.17 -0.84
N CYS A 30 -4.44 -8.60 0.40
CA CYS A 30 -3.41 -9.28 1.19
C CYS A 30 -3.03 -10.65 0.62
N PHE A 31 -3.98 -11.40 0.04
CA PHE A 31 -3.67 -12.66 -0.64
C PHE A 31 -2.75 -12.45 -1.84
N ARG A 32 -2.86 -11.31 -2.53
CA ARG A 32 -1.98 -10.96 -3.65
C ARG A 32 -0.68 -10.28 -3.23
N GLN A 33 -0.66 -9.54 -2.12
CA GLN A 33 0.52 -8.84 -1.60
C GLN A 33 0.83 -9.20 -0.15
N ARG A 34 1.85 -10.03 0.04
CA ARG A 34 2.33 -10.40 1.39
C ARG A 34 2.81 -9.20 2.22
N ASN A 35 3.22 -8.11 1.58
CA ASN A 35 3.65 -6.90 2.27
C ASN A 35 2.50 -6.19 3.01
N LEU A 36 1.27 -6.30 2.51
CA LEU A 36 0.08 -5.68 3.11
C LEU A 36 -0.49 -6.48 4.29
N LEU A 37 -0.04 -7.72 4.49
CA LEU A 37 -0.57 -8.61 5.53
C LEU A 37 -0.43 -8.00 6.94
N LEU A 38 0.61 -7.18 7.16
CA LEU A 38 0.81 -6.45 8.42
C LEU A 38 -0.34 -5.48 8.75
N TRP A 39 -1.07 -4.99 7.74
CA TRP A 39 -2.18 -4.05 7.88
C TRP A 39 -3.53 -4.76 8.07
N MET A 40 -3.62 -6.06 7.76
CA MET A 40 -4.88 -6.81 7.83
C MET A 40 -5.54 -6.82 9.22
N PRO A 41 -4.80 -6.97 10.34
CA PRO A 41 -5.40 -6.92 11.67
C PRO A 41 -6.17 -5.62 11.93
N ILE A 42 -5.71 -4.50 11.37
CA ILE A 42 -6.36 -3.19 11.53
C ILE A 42 -7.80 -3.25 11.02
N PHE A 43 -8.02 -3.78 9.81
CA PHE A 43 -9.36 -3.92 9.24
C PHE A 43 -10.26 -4.84 10.06
N VAL A 44 -9.71 -5.94 10.59
CA VAL A 44 -10.47 -6.89 11.43
C VAL A 44 -10.91 -6.23 12.73
N PHE A 45 -9.99 -5.61 13.47
CA PHE A 45 -10.30 -4.96 14.74
C PHE A 45 -11.23 -3.76 14.56
N LEU A 46 -11.06 -2.98 13.49
CA LEU A 46 -11.97 -1.89 13.17
C LEU A 46 -13.37 -2.40 12.80
N ALA A 47 -13.51 -3.45 11.99
CA ALA A 47 -14.81 -3.99 11.63
C ALA A 47 -15.58 -4.51 12.85
N ILE A 48 -14.91 -5.30 13.71
CA ILE A 48 -15.50 -5.79 14.96
C ILE A 48 -15.82 -4.61 15.91
N GLY A 49 -14.91 -3.65 16.01
CA GLY A 49 -15.11 -2.45 16.84
C GLY A 49 -16.32 -1.63 16.40
N ASN A 50 -16.49 -1.38 15.09
CA ASN A 50 -17.64 -0.66 14.55
C ASN A 50 -18.96 -1.41 14.76
N PHE A 51 -18.93 -2.74 14.65
CA PHE A 51 -20.09 -3.57 14.95
C PHE A 51 -20.58 -3.35 16.39
N PHE A 52 -19.67 -3.43 17.39
CA PHE A 52 -20.04 -3.13 18.78
C PHE A 52 -20.42 -1.67 19.00
N PHE A 53 -19.74 -0.74 18.32
CA PHE A 53 -20.00 0.70 18.48
C PHE A 53 -21.39 1.11 17.99
N THR A 54 -21.97 0.37 17.03
CA THR A 54 -23.37 0.54 16.60
C THR A 54 -24.36 0.38 17.76
N TYR A 55 -24.03 -0.46 18.75
CA TYR A 55 -24.88 -0.72 19.91
C TYR A 55 -24.52 0.10 21.15
N GLN A 56 -23.73 1.17 21.01
CA GLN A 56 -23.26 1.99 22.14
C GLN A 56 -24.39 2.63 22.96
N PHE A 57 -25.57 2.88 22.36
CA PHE A 57 -26.73 3.45 23.04
C PHE A 57 -27.56 2.41 23.79
N VAL A 58 -27.32 1.12 23.57
CA VAL A 58 -28.03 0.03 24.24
C VAL A 58 -27.41 -0.27 25.60
N ASP A 59 -26.08 -0.38 25.64
CA ASP A 59 -25.33 -0.69 26.85
C ASP A 59 -23.93 -0.05 26.78
N TYR A 60 -23.51 0.58 27.88
CA TYR A 60 -22.18 1.14 28.06
C TYR A 60 -21.06 0.09 27.86
N LEU A 61 -21.33 -1.19 28.16
CA LEU A 61 -20.40 -2.29 27.93
C LEU A 61 -19.97 -2.39 26.45
N TYR A 62 -20.91 -2.21 25.52
CA TYR A 62 -20.59 -2.26 24.08
C TYR A 62 -19.69 -1.12 23.64
N GLN A 63 -19.90 0.07 24.20
CA GLN A 63 -19.05 1.23 23.95
C GLN A 63 -17.61 0.98 24.44
N LEU A 64 -17.45 0.41 25.64
CA LEU A 64 -16.14 0.08 26.21
C LEU A 64 -15.40 -0.97 25.39
N ILE A 65 -16.10 -2.02 24.94
CA ILE A 65 -15.55 -3.05 24.05
C ILE A 65 -15.09 -2.41 22.73
N ALA A 66 -15.91 -1.56 22.12
CA ALA A 66 -15.58 -0.87 20.87
C ALA A 66 -14.31 0.00 21.01
N TYR A 67 -14.22 0.83 22.05
CA TYR A 67 -13.02 1.66 22.27
C TYR A 67 -11.75 0.82 22.52
N SER A 68 -11.89 -0.31 23.21
CA SER A 68 -10.77 -1.24 23.41
C SER A 68 -10.29 -1.81 22.07
N LEU A 69 -11.21 -2.24 21.21
CA LEU A 69 -10.89 -2.75 19.86
C LEU A 69 -10.26 -1.67 18.97
N PHE A 70 -10.74 -0.43 19.03
CA PHE A 70 -10.15 0.70 18.29
C PHE A 70 -8.74 1.03 18.77
N GLY A 71 -8.47 0.98 20.07
CA GLY A 71 -7.09 1.15 20.58
C GLY A 71 -6.16 0.02 20.14
N VAL A 72 -6.65 -1.23 20.14
CA VAL A 72 -5.90 -2.37 19.59
C VAL A 72 -5.60 -2.16 18.10
N ALA A 73 -6.57 -1.68 17.31
CA ALA A 73 -6.36 -1.33 15.90
C ALA A 73 -5.31 -0.22 15.72
N ALA A 74 -5.28 0.79 16.60
CA ALA A 74 -4.26 1.83 16.58
C ALA A 74 -2.85 1.29 16.90
N ILE A 75 -2.72 0.35 17.84
CA ILE A 75 -1.46 -0.34 18.13
C ILE A 75 -0.99 -1.13 16.90
N PHE A 76 -1.88 -1.87 16.23
CA PHE A 76 -1.54 -2.56 14.98
C PHE A 76 -1.16 -1.59 13.87
N THR A 77 -1.83 -0.45 13.76
CA THR A 77 -1.51 0.61 12.80
C THR A 77 -0.10 1.13 13.00
N PHE A 78 0.27 1.44 14.24
CA PHE A 78 1.61 1.85 14.58
C PHE A 78 2.65 0.78 14.31
N ASN A 79 2.37 -0.48 14.68
CA ASN A 79 3.29 -1.58 14.43
C ASN A 79 3.50 -1.80 12.93
N ALA A 80 2.45 -1.76 12.12
CA ALA A 80 2.55 -1.86 10.66
C ALA A 80 3.40 -0.72 10.07
N ALA A 81 3.13 0.52 10.46
CA ALA A 81 3.90 1.69 10.04
C ALA A 81 5.37 1.60 10.49
N PHE A 82 5.62 1.18 11.73
CA PHE A 82 6.96 1.00 12.29
C PHE A 82 7.74 -0.11 11.56
N MET A 83 7.11 -1.25 11.27
CA MET A 83 7.75 -2.36 10.56
C MET A 83 8.13 -1.97 9.12
N GLU A 84 7.28 -1.22 8.42
CA GLU A 84 7.64 -0.66 7.11
C GLU A 84 8.78 0.36 7.22
N TYR A 85 8.68 1.27 8.19
CA TYR A 85 9.72 2.26 8.46
C TYR A 85 11.08 1.61 8.73
N TYR A 86 11.10 0.61 9.60
CA TYR A 86 12.28 -0.15 9.98
C TYR A 86 12.90 -0.85 8.76
N LYS A 87 12.09 -1.51 7.92
CA LYS A 87 12.57 -2.19 6.71
C LYS A 87 13.22 -1.22 5.73
N LEU A 88 12.66 -0.02 5.55
CA LEU A 88 13.15 0.96 4.57
C LEU A 88 14.37 1.76 5.06
N PHE A 89 14.35 2.24 6.30
CA PHE A 89 15.38 3.18 6.77
C PHE A 89 16.43 2.56 7.68
N ILE A 90 16.09 1.53 8.45
CA ILE A 90 17.01 0.94 9.44
C ILE A 90 17.70 -0.29 8.85
N LYS A 91 16.95 -1.21 8.25
CA LYS A 91 17.50 -2.44 7.67
C LYS A 91 18.40 -2.19 6.46
N GLN A 92 18.06 -1.20 5.60
CA GLN A 92 18.85 -0.88 4.41
C GLN A 92 20.20 -0.24 4.75
N ASN A 93 20.34 0.39 5.91
CA ASN A 93 21.60 0.96 6.40
C ASN A 93 22.50 -0.07 7.13
N ASN A 94 21.92 -1.21 7.54
CA ASN A 94 22.56 -2.20 8.40
C ASN A 94 22.83 -3.54 7.70
N GLN A 95 23.25 -3.56 6.43
CA GLN A 95 23.77 -4.77 5.76
C GLN A 95 25.04 -5.38 6.42
N LYS A 96 25.36 -5.01 7.66
CA LYS A 96 26.38 -5.63 8.53
C LYS A 96 25.96 -5.95 9.96
N SER A 97 24.69 -5.88 10.38
CA SER A 97 24.33 -6.40 11.71
C SER A 97 23.20 -7.42 11.67
N GLN A 98 23.62 -8.67 11.65
CA GLN A 98 22.87 -9.80 12.15
C GLN A 98 22.45 -9.53 13.61
N ALA A 99 21.24 -9.96 13.95
CA ALA A 99 20.62 -9.91 15.27
C ALA A 99 20.16 -8.54 15.79
N ALA A 100 18.85 -8.38 15.90
CA ALA A 100 18.24 -7.89 17.13
C ALA A 100 16.77 -8.30 17.15
N ASN A 101 16.51 -9.43 17.83
CA ASN A 101 15.24 -9.64 18.51
C ASN A 101 14.98 -8.42 19.38
N SER A 102 13.99 -7.62 19.04
CA SER A 102 13.47 -6.56 19.91
C SER A 102 11.98 -6.41 19.64
N MET A 103 11.25 -7.47 19.96
CA MET A 103 9.83 -7.36 20.30
C MET A 103 9.79 -6.71 21.68
N SER A 104 9.82 -5.38 21.73
CA SER A 104 9.56 -4.65 22.96
C SER A 104 8.06 -4.49 23.10
N VAL A 105 7.47 -5.40 23.89
CA VAL A 105 6.11 -5.29 24.41
C VAL A 105 6.11 -4.13 25.40
N PHE A 106 5.67 -2.96 24.97
CA PHE A 106 5.34 -1.87 25.87
C PHE A 106 3.84 -1.95 26.20
N LEU A 107 3.53 -2.68 27.27
CA LEU A 107 2.24 -2.61 27.95
C LEU A 107 2.39 -1.59 29.08
N ALA A 108 1.77 -0.42 28.94
CA ALA A 108 1.66 0.56 30.01
C ALA A 108 0.19 0.78 30.35
N ILE A 109 -0.13 0.54 31.62
CA ILE A 109 -1.47 0.61 32.21
C ILE A 109 -1.75 2.07 32.65
N MET A 110 -2.79 2.65 32.05
CA MET A 110 -3.76 3.68 32.49
C MET A 110 -3.30 5.02 33.11
N PRO A 111 -3.91 6.14 32.63
CA PRO A 111 -5.19 6.65 33.17
C PRO A 111 -6.41 6.34 32.27
N ILE A 112 -7.53 5.90 32.87
CA ILE A 112 -8.47 4.92 32.28
C ILE A 112 -9.11 5.30 30.94
N ILE A 113 -9.50 6.56 30.69
CA ILE A 113 -10.16 6.96 29.43
C ILE A 113 -9.45 8.15 28.77
N ILE A 114 -9.26 9.25 29.49
CA ILE A 114 -8.54 10.43 28.96
C ILE A 114 -7.08 10.08 28.67
N GLY A 115 -6.43 9.34 29.58
CA GLY A 115 -5.06 8.89 29.38
C GLY A 115 -4.93 7.92 28.20
N PHE A 116 -5.92 7.04 28.02
CA PHE A 116 -5.99 6.14 26.87
C PHE A 116 -6.17 6.90 25.55
N GLN A 117 -7.07 7.89 25.51
CA GLN A 117 -7.27 8.74 24.33
C GLN A 117 -5.97 9.47 23.94
N ILE A 118 -5.31 10.12 24.91
CA ILE A 118 -4.03 10.81 24.69
C ILE A 118 -2.96 9.84 24.21
N PHE A 119 -2.90 8.63 24.78
CA PHE A 119 -1.97 7.58 24.37
C PHE A 119 -2.20 7.16 22.92
N VAL A 120 -3.45 6.85 22.53
CA VAL A 120 -3.78 6.46 21.16
C VAL A 120 -3.48 7.61 20.19
N LEU A 121 -3.83 8.86 20.54
CA LEU A 121 -3.51 10.05 19.74
C LEU A 121 -2.00 10.18 19.49
N SER A 122 -1.19 10.00 20.53
CA SER A 122 0.27 10.09 20.45
C SER A 122 0.84 9.01 19.50
N ILE A 123 0.30 7.79 19.58
CA ILE A 123 0.69 6.67 18.71
C ILE A 123 0.31 6.95 17.24
N LEU A 124 -0.91 7.46 16.98
CA LEU A 124 -1.35 7.79 15.62
C LEU A 124 -0.51 8.93 15.02
N ILE A 125 -0.21 9.97 15.80
CA ILE A 125 0.68 11.07 15.35
C ILE A 125 2.06 10.52 14.97
N SER A 126 2.63 9.62 15.80
CA SER A 126 3.89 8.96 15.47
C SER A 126 3.80 8.15 14.16
N ALA A 127 2.70 7.41 13.96
CA ALA A 127 2.45 6.66 12.72
C ALA A 127 2.34 7.58 11.50
N ILE A 128 1.70 8.75 11.61
CA ILE A 128 1.62 9.75 10.54
C ILE A 128 3.03 10.23 10.16
N ILE A 129 3.86 10.59 11.14
CA ILE A 129 5.24 11.06 10.88
C ILE A 129 6.06 9.98 10.16
N MET A 130 5.95 8.72 10.61
CA MET A 130 6.62 7.59 9.96
C MET A 130 6.14 7.39 8.52
N LEU A 131 4.82 7.36 8.29
CA LEU A 131 4.24 7.17 6.96
C LEU A 131 4.53 8.33 6.01
N LEU A 132 4.54 9.57 6.50
CA LEU A 132 4.94 10.73 5.71
C LEU A 132 6.38 10.55 5.18
N ARG A 133 7.30 10.13 6.06
CA ARG A 133 8.69 9.88 5.66
C ARG A 133 8.81 8.71 4.69
N ILE A 134 8.03 7.63 4.88
CA ILE A 134 7.96 6.50 3.95
C ILE A 134 7.40 6.94 2.58
N TYR A 135 6.35 7.76 2.57
CA TYR A 135 5.73 8.28 1.36
C TYR A 135 6.70 9.14 0.55
N ILE A 136 7.41 10.07 1.20
CA ILE A 136 8.42 10.92 0.53
C ILE A 136 9.48 10.06 -0.17
N LYS A 137 9.90 8.94 0.45
CA LYS A 137 10.93 8.05 -0.09
C LYS A 137 10.43 7.13 -1.19
N THR A 138 9.24 6.57 -1.05
CA THR A 138 8.74 5.50 -1.94
C THR A 138 7.77 5.99 -3.01
N ARG A 139 7.17 7.17 -2.82
CA ARG A 139 6.17 7.78 -3.73
C ARG A 139 4.98 6.87 -4.05
N SER A 140 4.70 5.89 -3.18
CA SER A 140 3.61 4.93 -3.33
C SER A 140 2.25 5.57 -2.95
N PRO A 141 1.24 5.53 -3.84
CA PRO A 141 -0.10 6.08 -3.58
C PRO A 141 -0.81 5.42 -2.40
N SER A 142 -0.67 4.10 -2.21
CA SER A 142 -1.31 3.39 -1.11
C SER A 142 -0.85 3.90 0.26
N ARG A 143 0.45 4.13 0.44
CA ARG A 143 1.01 4.73 1.68
C ARG A 143 0.53 6.14 1.94
N PHE A 144 0.34 6.93 0.90
CA PHE A 144 -0.25 8.27 1.02
C PHE A 144 -1.69 8.20 1.54
N LEU A 145 -2.50 7.30 0.98
CA LEU A 145 -3.88 7.12 1.40
C LEU A 145 -3.97 6.55 2.83
N PHE A 146 -3.10 5.61 3.21
CA PHE A 146 -2.98 5.17 4.60
C PHE A 146 -2.65 6.33 5.55
N MET A 147 -1.68 7.18 5.19
CA MET A 147 -1.35 8.37 5.97
C MET A 147 -2.56 9.32 6.12
N LEU A 148 -3.28 9.60 5.02
CA LEU A 148 -4.49 10.42 5.05
C LEU A 148 -5.59 9.81 5.92
N SER A 149 -5.75 8.48 5.87
CA SER A 149 -6.73 7.79 6.70
C SER A 149 -6.40 7.95 8.19
N ILE A 150 -5.13 7.81 8.57
CA ILE A 150 -4.69 7.95 9.96
C ILE A 150 -4.79 9.41 10.43
N LEU A 151 -4.51 10.37 9.54
CA LEU A 151 -4.73 11.79 9.81
C LEU A 151 -6.22 12.07 10.08
N ALA A 152 -7.12 11.56 9.25
CA ALA A 152 -8.56 11.69 9.45
C ALA A 152 -9.01 11.03 10.77
N ALA A 153 -8.51 9.83 11.10
CA ALA A 153 -8.78 9.16 12.37
C ALA A 153 -8.29 9.98 13.58
N THR A 154 -7.12 10.62 13.45
CA THR A 154 -6.55 11.47 14.51
C THR A 154 -7.42 12.70 14.74
N ILE A 155 -7.87 13.36 13.67
CA ILE A 155 -8.79 14.51 13.75
C ILE A 155 -10.14 14.08 14.32
N ALA A 156 -10.70 12.95 13.87
CA ALA A 156 -11.96 12.41 14.39
C ALA A 156 -11.88 12.15 15.90
N MET A 157 -10.82 11.50 16.37
CA MET A 157 -10.62 11.25 17.79
C MET A 157 -10.47 12.54 18.60
N PHE A 158 -9.80 13.56 18.05
CA PHE A 158 -9.71 14.87 18.69
C PHE A 158 -11.11 15.47 18.90
N PHE A 159 -11.96 15.48 17.86
CA PHE A 159 -13.34 15.97 17.98
C PHE A 159 -14.20 15.13 18.93
N ILE A 160 -14.11 13.81 18.87
CA ILE A 160 -14.82 12.92 19.81
C ILE A 160 -14.36 13.19 21.26
N SER A 161 -13.09 13.54 21.47
CA SER A 161 -12.59 13.89 22.80
C SER A 161 -13.15 15.23 23.31
N LEU A 162 -13.48 16.18 22.42
CA LEU A 162 -14.12 17.45 22.80
C LEU A 162 -15.53 17.27 23.35
N ASP A 163 -16.23 16.20 22.96
CA ASP A 163 -17.53 15.85 23.54
C ASP A 163 -17.44 15.62 25.06
N SER A 164 -16.33 15.04 25.53
CA SER A 164 -16.06 14.86 26.97
C SER A 164 -15.89 16.18 27.74
N PHE A 165 -15.70 17.30 27.02
CA PHE A 165 -15.63 18.65 27.58
C PHE A 165 -16.95 19.44 27.40
N GLY A 166 -18.04 18.79 26.95
CA GLY A 166 -19.36 19.40 26.80
C GLY A 166 -19.60 20.09 25.45
N VAL A 167 -18.79 19.80 24.43
CA VAL A 167 -18.99 20.35 23.07
C VAL A 167 -19.93 19.43 22.27
N GLU A 168 -21.24 19.62 22.40
CA GLU A 168 -22.28 18.71 21.88
C GLU A 168 -22.18 18.40 20.37
N TRP A 169 -21.83 19.39 19.53
CA TRP A 169 -21.70 19.20 18.08
C TRP A 169 -20.43 18.42 17.67
N ALA A 170 -19.44 18.30 18.56
CA ALA A 170 -18.17 17.66 18.26
C ALA A 170 -18.32 16.15 18.08
N PHE A 171 -19.28 15.53 18.78
CA PHE A 171 -19.58 14.11 18.64
C PHE A 171 -20.09 13.77 17.22
N ILE A 172 -21.05 14.53 16.71
CA ILE A 172 -21.62 14.32 15.37
C ILE A 172 -20.54 14.55 14.31
N LEU A 173 -19.81 15.67 14.40
CA LEU A 173 -18.74 15.97 13.47
C LEU A 173 -17.64 14.91 13.49
N GLY A 174 -17.24 14.46 14.68
CA GLY A 174 -16.27 13.39 14.84
C GLY A 174 -16.68 12.12 14.10
N ASN A 175 -17.93 11.68 14.24
CA ASN A 175 -18.46 10.51 13.54
C ASN A 175 -18.53 10.69 12.01
N ILE A 176 -18.82 11.89 11.51
CA ILE A 176 -18.76 12.20 10.07
C ILE A 176 -17.31 12.07 9.55
N ILE A 177 -16.34 12.54 10.32
CA ILE A 177 -14.92 12.41 9.97
C ILE A 177 -14.50 10.93 10.02
N VAL A 178 -15.02 10.13 10.97
CA VAL A 178 -14.83 8.67 10.98
C VAL A 178 -15.33 8.05 9.68
N THR A 179 -16.50 8.43 9.17
CA THR A 179 -17.01 7.93 7.88
C THR A 179 -16.08 8.26 6.72
N SER A 180 -15.52 9.48 6.72
CA SER A 180 -14.53 9.90 5.72
C SER A 180 -13.24 9.06 5.81
N TYR A 181 -12.75 8.82 7.02
CA TYR A 181 -11.63 7.94 7.31
C TYR A 181 -11.86 6.50 6.79
N MET A 182 -13.00 5.89 7.09
CA MET A 182 -13.34 4.54 6.64
C MET A 182 -13.42 4.47 5.11
N SER A 183 -14.00 5.50 4.48
CA SER A 183 -14.07 5.59 3.02
C SER A 183 -12.68 5.63 2.39
N VAL A 184 -11.75 6.42 2.95
CA VAL A 184 -10.36 6.47 2.49
C VAL A 184 -9.67 5.11 2.67
N LEU A 185 -9.91 4.39 3.77
CA LEU A 185 -9.37 3.03 3.95
C LEU A 185 -9.87 2.05 2.88
N VAL A 186 -11.15 2.08 2.54
CA VAL A 186 -11.72 1.26 1.45
C VAL A 186 -11.05 1.60 0.12
N VAL A 187 -10.92 2.89 -0.19
CA VAL A 187 -10.22 3.34 -1.41
C VAL A 187 -8.76 2.90 -1.39
N THR A 188 -8.10 2.94 -0.24
CA THR A 188 -6.72 2.46 -0.08
C THR A 188 -6.59 0.98 -0.44
N ALA A 189 -7.55 0.14 -0.03
CA ALA A 189 -7.57 -1.27 -0.38
C ALA A 189 -7.64 -1.51 -1.89
N ILE A 190 -8.46 -0.72 -2.60
CA ILE A 190 -8.60 -0.77 -4.05
C ILE A 190 -7.32 -0.27 -4.73
N VAL A 191 -6.80 0.88 -4.30
CA VAL A 191 -5.58 1.47 -4.89
C VAL A 191 -4.38 0.56 -4.69
N ALA A 192 -4.28 -0.13 -3.55
CA ALA A 192 -3.23 -1.09 -3.32
C ALA A 192 -3.25 -2.24 -4.33
N LEU A 193 -4.43 -2.75 -4.71
CA LEU A 193 -4.57 -3.76 -5.77
C LEU A 193 -4.11 -3.23 -7.13
N LEU A 194 -4.52 -2.01 -7.49
CA LEU A 194 -4.16 -1.37 -8.77
C LEU A 194 -2.66 -1.09 -8.86
N GLU A 195 -2.03 -0.64 -7.76
CA GLU A 195 -0.60 -0.39 -7.70
C GLU A 195 0.23 -1.64 -8.02
N GLN A 196 -0.27 -2.82 -7.63
CA GLN A 196 0.36 -4.10 -7.98
C GLN A 196 0.35 -4.38 -9.48
N GLU A 197 -0.80 -4.18 -10.09
CA GLU A 197 -1.05 -4.52 -11.49
C GLU A 197 -0.23 -3.60 -12.40
N ILE A 198 -0.16 -2.31 -12.05
CA ILE A 198 0.68 -1.33 -12.73
C ILE A 198 2.15 -1.72 -12.60
N THR A 199 2.61 -2.06 -11.40
CA THR A 199 4.03 -2.43 -11.18
C THR A 199 4.39 -3.70 -11.96
N GLY A 200 3.55 -4.74 -11.92
CA GLY A 200 3.77 -5.98 -12.66
C GLY A 200 3.82 -5.77 -14.17
N THR A 201 2.91 -4.95 -14.72
CA THR A 201 2.89 -4.61 -16.15
C THR A 201 4.14 -3.83 -16.56
N MET A 202 4.63 -2.93 -15.69
CA MET A 202 5.82 -2.13 -15.96
C MET A 202 7.09 -2.97 -15.91
N ASP A 203 7.18 -3.93 -15.00
CA ASP A 203 8.29 -4.89 -14.94
C ASP A 203 8.31 -5.78 -16.20
N GLU A 204 7.16 -6.32 -16.62
CA GLU A 204 7.06 -7.10 -17.85
C GLU A 204 7.51 -6.28 -19.07
N LYS A 205 7.03 -5.03 -19.18
CA LYS A 205 7.45 -4.11 -20.25
C LYS A 205 8.96 -3.84 -20.23
N ASN A 206 9.57 -3.69 -19.05
CA ASN A 206 11.00 -3.51 -18.93
C ASN A 206 11.77 -4.77 -19.36
N THR A 207 11.32 -5.95 -18.96
CA THR A 207 11.95 -7.21 -19.40
C THR A 207 11.87 -7.42 -20.90
N LEU A 208 10.72 -7.09 -21.52
CA LEU A 208 10.55 -7.13 -22.98
C LEU A 208 11.49 -6.12 -23.65
N LYS A 209 11.58 -4.89 -23.14
CA LYS A 209 12.49 -3.87 -23.66
C LYS A 209 13.94 -4.35 -23.61
N ASP A 210 14.39 -4.94 -22.50
CA ASP A 210 15.76 -5.42 -22.34
C ASP A 210 16.05 -6.59 -23.28
N LYS A 211 15.11 -7.53 -23.41
CA LYS A 211 15.20 -8.64 -24.36
C LYS A 211 15.32 -8.14 -25.80
N TYR A 212 14.41 -7.28 -26.26
CA TYR A 212 14.46 -6.74 -27.62
C TYR A 212 15.72 -5.90 -27.87
N SER A 213 16.18 -5.15 -26.88
CA SER A 213 17.43 -4.38 -27.00
C SER A 213 18.64 -5.30 -27.13
N HIS A 214 18.68 -6.40 -26.39
CA HIS A 214 19.72 -7.41 -26.49
C HIS A 214 19.71 -8.12 -27.85
N ASP A 215 18.54 -8.57 -28.31
CA ASP A 215 18.38 -9.29 -29.58
C ASP A 215 18.73 -8.39 -30.77
N LEU A 216 18.26 -7.14 -30.78
CA LEU A 216 18.64 -6.15 -31.80
C LEU A 216 20.14 -5.88 -31.79
N GLY A 217 20.76 -5.76 -30.61
CA GLY A 217 22.20 -5.58 -30.47
C GLY A 217 22.98 -6.74 -31.08
N ASN A 218 22.56 -7.98 -30.81
CA ASN A 218 23.19 -9.19 -31.38
C ASN A 218 23.04 -9.26 -32.90
N ILE A 219 21.86 -8.89 -33.43
CA ILE A 219 21.62 -8.86 -34.88
C ILE A 219 22.49 -7.78 -35.55
N LEU A 220 22.52 -6.55 -35.01
CA LEU A 220 23.34 -5.45 -35.51
C LEU A 220 24.83 -5.80 -35.48
N HIS A 221 25.31 -6.40 -34.39
CA HIS A 221 26.70 -6.85 -34.29
C HIS A 221 27.04 -7.92 -35.33
N SER A 222 26.14 -8.90 -35.52
CA SER A 222 26.29 -9.93 -36.55
C SER A 222 26.32 -9.33 -37.96
N ILE A 223 25.43 -8.37 -38.27
CA ILE A 223 25.42 -7.65 -39.54
C ILE A 223 26.73 -6.87 -39.73
N SER A 224 27.22 -6.18 -38.68
CA SER A 224 28.47 -5.41 -38.72
C SER A 224 29.67 -6.30 -39.03
N ILE A 225 29.83 -7.41 -38.30
CA ILE A 225 30.92 -8.37 -38.52
C ILE A 225 30.83 -8.95 -39.94
N THR A 226 29.63 -9.38 -40.35
CA THR A 226 29.42 -9.97 -41.68
C THR A 226 29.78 -8.97 -42.78
N TYR A 227 29.39 -7.71 -42.62
CA TYR A 227 29.72 -6.64 -43.57
C TYR A 227 31.22 -6.32 -43.61
N GLU A 228 31.90 -6.28 -42.46
CA GLU A 228 33.35 -6.09 -42.38
C GLU A 228 34.11 -7.22 -43.08
N LEU A 229 33.67 -8.47 -42.88
CA LEU A 229 34.22 -9.62 -43.59
C LEU A 229 34.04 -9.46 -45.09
N ILE A 230 32.84 -9.19 -45.60
CA ILE A 230 32.57 -9.00 -47.04
C ILE A 230 33.49 -7.94 -47.68
N LYS A 231 33.88 -6.91 -46.92
CA LYS A 231 34.76 -5.83 -47.41
C LYS A 231 36.22 -6.30 -47.63
N ASP A 232 36.64 -7.41 -47.02
CA ASP A 232 38.00 -7.92 -47.17
C ASP A 232 38.23 -8.57 -48.55
N LYS A 233 39.30 -8.17 -49.23
CA LYS A 233 39.52 -8.44 -50.67
C LYS A 233 39.97 -9.88 -50.99
N LYS A 234 40.12 -10.75 -50.00
CA LYS A 234 40.72 -12.10 -50.13
C LYS A 234 39.72 -13.26 -49.96
N ILE A 235 38.43 -12.99 -49.99
CA ILE A 235 37.39 -13.99 -49.72
C ILE A 235 37.07 -14.79 -50.99
N SER A 236 36.89 -16.11 -50.83
CA SER A 236 36.47 -16.97 -51.94
C SER A 236 35.03 -16.67 -52.38
N GLU A 237 34.70 -16.91 -53.65
CA GLU A 237 33.35 -16.67 -54.18
C GLU A 237 32.26 -17.47 -53.42
N LYS A 238 32.62 -18.65 -52.91
CA LYS A 238 31.73 -19.49 -52.08
C LYS A 238 31.46 -18.85 -50.72
N GLU A 239 32.49 -18.42 -50.00
CA GLU A 239 32.35 -17.76 -48.69
C GLU A 239 31.62 -16.41 -48.81
N LEU A 240 31.86 -15.67 -49.90
CA LEU A 240 31.15 -14.43 -50.17
C LEU A 240 29.64 -14.67 -50.26
N LYS A 241 29.22 -15.72 -50.96
CA LYS A 241 27.79 -16.10 -51.07
C LYS A 241 27.20 -16.49 -49.72
N GLU A 242 27.92 -17.27 -48.91
CA GLU A 242 27.50 -17.65 -47.56
C GLU A 242 27.32 -16.44 -46.64
N LEU A 243 28.23 -15.44 -46.71
CA LEU A 243 28.12 -14.19 -45.95
C LEU A 243 26.94 -13.33 -46.42
N TYR A 244 26.66 -13.27 -47.72
CA TYR A 244 25.48 -12.58 -48.25
C TYR A 244 24.17 -13.22 -47.77
N ASP A 245 24.08 -14.55 -47.78
CA ASP A 245 22.92 -15.28 -47.28
C ASP A 245 22.73 -15.06 -45.77
N LEU A 246 23.82 -15.07 -45.00
CA LEU A 246 23.81 -14.75 -43.56
C LEU A 246 23.31 -13.32 -43.31
N LEU A 247 23.82 -12.33 -44.06
CA LEU A 247 23.40 -10.93 -43.95
C LEU A 247 21.91 -10.78 -44.25
N LYS A 248 21.42 -11.41 -45.33
CA LYS A 248 20.00 -11.39 -45.71
C LYS A 248 19.12 -12.01 -44.63
N ASN A 249 19.55 -13.13 -44.04
CA ASN A 249 18.84 -13.78 -42.95
C ASN A 249 18.77 -12.87 -41.72
N LYS A 250 19.88 -12.24 -41.31
CA LYS A 250 19.90 -11.31 -40.17
C LYS A 250 19.07 -10.03 -40.39
N ILE A 251 19.03 -9.51 -41.62
CA ILE A 251 18.14 -8.39 -41.97
C ILE A 251 16.66 -8.82 -41.88
N SER A 252 16.34 -10.05 -42.30
CA SER A 252 14.98 -10.59 -42.16
C SER A 252 14.60 -10.75 -40.69
N GLU A 253 15.47 -11.35 -39.87
CA GLU A 253 15.28 -11.48 -38.42
C GLU A 253 15.04 -10.11 -37.76
N ALA A 254 15.82 -9.08 -38.12
CA ALA A 254 15.63 -7.72 -37.62
C ALA A 254 14.25 -7.14 -38.02
N SER A 255 13.84 -7.36 -39.27
CA SER A 255 12.55 -6.89 -39.79
C SER A 255 11.38 -7.52 -39.05
N ASP A 256 11.44 -8.83 -38.80
CA ASP A 256 10.38 -9.55 -38.09
C ASP A 256 10.31 -9.15 -36.62
N LEU A 257 11.45 -8.95 -35.97
CA LEU A 257 11.51 -8.47 -34.59
C LEU A 257 10.97 -7.03 -34.46
N VAL A 258 11.22 -6.15 -35.44
CA VAL A 258 10.60 -4.80 -35.49
C VAL A 258 9.09 -4.88 -35.69
N LYS A 259 8.59 -5.82 -36.51
CA LYS A 259 7.13 -6.03 -36.66
C LYS A 259 6.50 -6.53 -35.37
N GLU A 260 7.19 -7.40 -34.62
CA GLU A 260 6.73 -7.89 -33.33
C GLU A 260 6.64 -6.75 -32.32
N ILE A 261 7.67 -5.92 -32.20
CA ILE A 261 7.67 -4.73 -31.33
C ILE A 261 6.51 -3.77 -31.68
N ARG A 262 6.19 -3.59 -32.98
CA ARG A 262 5.09 -2.72 -33.41
C ARG A 262 3.68 -3.23 -33.05
N LYS A 263 3.54 -4.53 -32.73
CA LYS A 263 2.26 -5.13 -32.36
C LYS A 263 1.98 -5.07 -30.85
N LEU A 264 3.00 -4.74 -30.05
CA LEU A 264 2.90 -4.51 -28.60
C LEU A 264 2.48 -3.06 -28.30
#